data_AF-A0A538KQ62-F1
#
_entry.id   AF-A0A538KQ62-F1
#
_cell.length_a   1.000
_cell.length_b   1.000
_cell.length_c   1.000
_cell.angle_alpha   90.00
_cell.angle_beta   90.00
_cell.angle_gamma   90.00
#
_symmetry.space_group_name_H-M   'P 1'
#
loop_
_entity.id
_entity.type
_entity.pdbx_description
1 polymer ?
#
loop_
_entity_poly.entity_id
_entity_poly.type
_entity_poly.pdbx_seq_one_letter_code
_entity_poly.pdbx_strand_id
1 'polypeptide(L)'
;MTRRPMRSRRASRFLSLSAVALAAAGLTACGSGKHPATSTGSAPATTTTAALPGTGRPPVAVGDKNTFPEQFVLGALYEQALAAQGFSVSLNRNIGPTDVTISALRSGSVSFYPESIGVWDRNVAGYRRVSVARLSSKAARPAWRAWNRRTGSPRRHSSRFRSASSTRPSTRGRSKPPT
;
A
#
# COMPACT_ATOMS: atom_id res chain seq x y z
N MET A 1 -27.87 26.80 44.37
CA MET A 1 -27.72 25.35 44.60
C MET A 1 -28.66 24.60 43.67
N THR A 2 -28.17 24.08 42.54
CA THR A 2 -28.89 23.11 41.68
C THR A 2 -27.85 22.28 40.92
N ARG A 3 -27.44 21.14 41.50
CA ARG A 3 -26.49 20.21 40.88
C ARG A 3 -27.24 19.37 39.85
N ARG A 4 -26.89 19.50 38.57
CA ARG A 4 -27.37 18.63 37.49
C ARG A 4 -26.68 17.26 37.60
N PRO A 5 -27.40 16.13 37.69
CA PRO A 5 -26.78 14.81 37.69
C PRO A 5 -26.32 14.43 36.26
N MET A 6 -25.03 14.11 36.12
CA MET A 6 -24.45 13.54 34.92
C MET A 6 -25.00 12.12 34.71
N ARG A 7 -25.92 11.96 33.74
CA ARG A 7 -26.44 10.64 33.34
C ARG A 7 -25.32 9.86 32.65
N SER A 8 -24.85 8.82 33.33
CA SER A 8 -23.78 7.90 32.93
C SER A 8 -24.12 7.19 31.62
N ARG A 9 -23.54 7.65 30.50
CA ARG A 9 -23.61 6.98 29.18
C ARG A 9 -22.72 5.72 29.11
N ARG A 10 -22.65 4.93 30.18
CA ARG A 10 -21.83 3.72 30.29
C ARG A 10 -22.62 2.42 30.52
N ALA A 11 -23.95 2.48 30.40
CA ALA A 11 -24.82 1.32 30.60
C ALA A 11 -25.52 0.81 29.31
N SER A 12 -25.05 1.22 28.12
CA SER A 12 -25.66 0.84 26.83
C SER A 12 -24.71 0.05 25.93
N ARG A 13 -23.86 -0.80 26.52
CA ARG A 13 -22.89 -1.64 25.78
C ARG A 13 -22.95 -3.15 26.10
N PHE A 14 -23.95 -3.62 26.85
CA PHE A 14 -24.03 -5.03 27.25
C PHE A 14 -25.45 -5.59 27.22
N LEU A 15 -26.18 -5.41 26.11
CA LEU A 15 -27.41 -6.18 25.90
C LEU A 15 -27.76 -6.36 24.42
N SER A 16 -26.86 -6.97 23.64
CA SER A 16 -27.18 -7.53 22.32
C SER A 16 -26.12 -8.56 21.90
N LEU A 17 -25.83 -9.54 22.77
CA LEU A 17 -25.34 -10.84 22.31
C LEU A 17 -26.51 -11.82 22.46
N SER A 18 -26.64 -12.71 21.48
CA SER A 18 -27.56 -13.85 21.41
C SER A 18 -28.88 -13.60 20.66
N ALA A 19 -28.78 -13.55 19.33
CA ALA A 19 -29.88 -14.01 18.47
C ALA A 19 -29.29 -14.64 17.20
N VAL A 20 -29.31 -15.98 17.17
CA VAL A 20 -29.48 -16.83 15.98
C VAL A 20 -28.27 -16.90 15.02
N ALA A 21 -27.20 -17.60 15.42
CA ALA A 21 -26.87 -18.95 14.94
C ALA A 21 -27.95 -19.70 14.11
N LEU A 22 -27.50 -20.36 13.04
CA LEU A 22 -28.17 -21.30 12.12
C LEU A 22 -28.85 -20.69 10.87
N ALA A 23 -28.06 -20.56 9.81
CA ALA A 23 -28.52 -20.72 8.42
C ALA A 23 -27.46 -21.44 7.57
N ALA A 24 -26.88 -22.51 8.13
CA ALA A 24 -25.98 -23.42 7.44
C ALA A 24 -26.52 -24.85 7.60
N ALA A 25 -27.50 -25.23 6.77
CA ALA A 25 -27.84 -26.60 6.41
C ALA A 25 -29.07 -26.57 5.49
N GLY A 26 -28.93 -27.00 4.24
CA GLY A 26 -30.09 -27.20 3.40
C GLY A 26 -29.76 -27.33 1.92
N LEU A 27 -28.98 -28.35 1.55
CA LEU A 27 -29.06 -29.08 0.27
C LEU A 27 -28.26 -30.39 0.38
N THR A 28 -28.57 -31.19 1.40
CA THR A 28 -28.24 -32.62 1.47
C THR A 28 -29.54 -33.41 1.36
N ALA A 29 -30.14 -33.40 0.16
CA ALA A 29 -31.19 -34.34 -0.19
C ALA A 29 -30.54 -35.63 -0.73
N CYS A 30 -29.84 -36.35 0.15
CA CYS A 30 -29.55 -37.77 -0.04
C CYS A 30 -30.71 -38.55 0.60
N GLY A 31 -31.79 -38.74 -0.16
CA GLY A 31 -32.96 -39.50 0.27
C GLY A 31 -32.70 -41.01 0.17
N SER A 32 -32.44 -41.66 1.31
CA SER A 32 -32.48 -43.11 1.42
C SER A 32 -33.92 -43.58 1.59
N GLY A 33 -34.62 -43.85 0.50
CA GLY A 33 -35.92 -44.51 0.48
C GLY A 33 -35.83 -45.81 -0.32
N LYS A 34 -36.02 -46.96 0.33
CA LYS A 34 -36.23 -48.24 -0.36
C LYS A 34 -37.70 -48.33 -0.81
N HIS A 35 -37.89 -48.84 -2.05
CA HIS A 35 -39.10 -49.36 -2.73
C HIS A 35 -39.90 -48.41 -3.66
N PRO A 36 -40.50 -48.89 -4.77
CA PRO A 36 -40.05 -49.85 -5.80
C PRO A 36 -39.80 -49.15 -7.16
N ALA A 37 -39.11 -49.83 -8.07
CA ALA A 37 -38.78 -49.33 -9.40
C ALA A 37 -40.05 -49.03 -10.23
N THR A 38 -40.37 -47.75 -10.38
CA THR A 38 -41.26 -47.27 -11.45
C THR A 38 -40.37 -46.49 -12.40
N SER A 39 -40.05 -47.11 -13.54
CA SER A 39 -39.25 -46.51 -14.61
C SER A 39 -40.06 -45.43 -15.32
N THR A 40 -40.17 -44.26 -14.70
CA THR A 40 -40.54 -43.03 -15.40
C THR A 40 -39.27 -42.56 -16.10
N GLY A 41 -39.27 -42.63 -17.43
CA GLY A 41 -38.13 -42.22 -18.25
C GLY A 41 -37.67 -40.82 -17.86
N SER A 42 -36.52 -40.76 -17.18
CA SER A 42 -35.85 -39.49 -16.92
C SER A 42 -35.29 -39.05 -18.27
N ALA A 43 -35.96 -38.10 -18.92
CA ALA A 43 -35.33 -37.35 -19.98
C ALA A 43 -33.99 -36.82 -19.42
N PRO A 44 -32.86 -36.96 -20.14
CA PRO A 44 -31.62 -36.39 -19.68
C PRO A 44 -31.85 -34.89 -19.54
N ALA A 45 -31.81 -34.40 -18.31
CA ALA A 45 -31.78 -32.97 -18.06
C ALA A 45 -30.46 -32.49 -18.66
N THR A 46 -30.53 -31.85 -19.82
CA THR A 46 -29.40 -31.16 -20.42
C THR A 46 -29.06 -30.00 -19.48
N THR A 47 -28.18 -30.24 -18.52
CA THR A 47 -27.47 -29.17 -17.81
C THR A 47 -26.63 -28.45 -18.84
N THR A 48 -27.20 -27.44 -19.49
CA THR A 48 -26.42 -26.46 -20.23
C THR A 48 -25.62 -25.68 -19.21
N THR A 49 -24.41 -26.16 -18.92
CA THR A 49 -23.42 -25.38 -18.18
C THR A 49 -23.22 -24.08 -18.96
N ALA A 50 -23.70 -22.97 -18.40
CA ALA A 50 -23.52 -21.66 -19.03
C ALA A 50 -22.03 -21.44 -19.27
N ALA A 51 -21.67 -21.13 -20.51
CA ALA A 51 -20.28 -20.87 -20.88
C ALA A 51 -19.76 -19.67 -20.07
N LEU A 52 -18.61 -19.83 -19.43
CA LEU A 52 -17.96 -18.74 -18.70
C LEU A 52 -17.61 -17.60 -19.67
N PRO A 53 -17.70 -16.33 -19.24
CA PRO A 53 -17.56 -15.18 -20.14
C PRO A 53 -16.20 -15.08 -20.83
N GLY A 54 -15.16 -15.73 -20.30
CA GLY A 54 -13.82 -15.80 -20.89
C GLY A 54 -13.63 -16.91 -21.94
N THR A 55 -14.55 -17.86 -22.07
CA THR A 55 -14.39 -18.99 -23.00
C THR A 55 -14.31 -18.51 -24.45
N GLY A 56 -13.28 -18.96 -25.17
CA GLY A 56 -13.03 -18.57 -26.57
C GLY A 56 -12.49 -17.15 -26.77
N ARG A 57 -12.20 -16.40 -25.69
CA ARG A 57 -11.61 -15.05 -25.81
C ARG A 57 -10.09 -15.10 -25.94
N PRO A 58 -9.47 -14.07 -26.57
CA PRO A 58 -8.02 -13.95 -26.63
C PRO A 58 -7.38 -13.92 -25.24
N PRO A 59 -6.11 -14.35 -25.10
CA PRO A 59 -5.37 -14.23 -23.86
C PRO A 59 -5.28 -12.78 -23.38
N VAL A 60 -5.42 -12.59 -22.06
CA VAL A 60 -5.31 -11.28 -21.42
C VAL A 60 -3.96 -11.17 -20.75
N ALA A 61 -3.15 -10.20 -21.19
CA ALA A 61 -1.86 -9.91 -20.57
C ALA A 61 -2.05 -8.85 -19.48
N VAL A 62 -1.84 -9.23 -18.21
CA VAL A 62 -1.93 -8.33 -17.07
C VAL A 62 -0.52 -7.89 -16.70
N GLY A 63 -0.28 -6.58 -16.58
CA GLY A 63 0.98 -6.06 -16.07
C GLY A 63 0.87 -5.65 -14.60
N ASP A 64 1.97 -5.69 -13.87
CA ASP A 64 2.11 -5.02 -12.57
C ASP A 64 3.45 -4.25 -12.46
N LYS A 65 3.60 -3.45 -11.40
CA LYS A 65 4.77 -2.59 -11.17
C LYS A 65 5.29 -2.75 -9.74
N ASN A 66 6.61 -2.62 -9.58
CA ASN A 66 7.30 -2.74 -8.27
C ASN A 66 7.37 -1.43 -7.48
N THR A 67 6.73 -0.34 -7.92
CA THR A 67 6.82 0.93 -7.19
C THR A 67 6.05 0.88 -5.86
N PHE A 68 5.01 0.05 -5.79
CA PHE A 68 4.13 -0.12 -4.63
C PHE A 68 3.80 -1.61 -4.43
N PRO A 69 3.97 -2.19 -3.24
CA PRO A 69 3.61 -3.59 -2.98
C PRO A 69 2.15 -3.92 -3.32
N GLU A 70 1.25 -2.96 -3.17
CA GLU A 70 -0.17 -3.12 -3.50
C GLU A 70 -0.39 -3.47 -4.97
N GLN A 71 0.47 -3.01 -5.88
CA GLN A 71 0.33 -3.27 -7.31
C GLN A 71 0.57 -4.74 -7.66
N PHE A 72 1.50 -5.42 -6.96
CA PHE A 72 1.70 -6.87 -7.12
C PHE A 72 0.49 -7.66 -6.62
N VAL A 73 -0.07 -7.27 -5.48
CA VAL A 73 -1.25 -7.92 -4.92
C VAL A 73 -2.45 -7.76 -5.86
N LEU A 74 -2.64 -6.56 -6.42
CA LEU A 74 -3.68 -6.30 -7.40
C LEU A 74 -3.48 -7.10 -8.70
N GLY A 75 -2.25 -7.20 -9.22
CA GLY A 75 -1.94 -8.01 -10.40
C GLY A 75 -2.33 -9.48 -10.21
N ALA A 76 -1.93 -10.08 -9.09
CA ALA A 76 -2.30 -11.45 -8.74
C ALA A 76 -3.80 -11.62 -8.53
N LEU A 77 -4.48 -10.64 -7.93
CA LEU A 77 -5.93 -10.67 -7.75
C LEU A 77 -6.66 -10.67 -9.11
N TYR A 78 -6.22 -9.85 -10.06
CA TYR A 78 -6.79 -9.81 -11.40
C TYR A 78 -6.54 -11.09 -12.19
N GLU A 79 -5.35 -11.68 -12.07
CA GLU A 79 -5.04 -12.98 -12.65
C GLU A 79 -6.02 -14.05 -12.17
N GLN A 80 -6.20 -14.17 -10.86
CA GLN A 80 -7.11 -15.15 -10.26
C GLN A 80 -8.57 -14.89 -10.63
N ALA A 81 -9.02 -13.64 -10.60
CA ALA A 81 -10.40 -13.28 -10.91
C ALA A 81 -10.73 -13.56 -12.39
N LEU A 82 -9.84 -13.21 -13.31
CA LEU A 82 -10.03 -13.45 -14.74
C LEU A 82 -9.95 -14.93 -15.10
N ALA A 83 -9.00 -15.66 -14.50
CA ALA A 83 -8.89 -17.11 -14.67
C ALA A 83 -10.17 -17.82 -14.18
N ALA A 84 -10.73 -17.41 -13.04
CA ALA A 84 -12.00 -17.94 -12.53
C ALA A 84 -13.21 -17.67 -13.46
N GLN A 85 -13.11 -16.64 -14.31
CA GLN A 85 -14.10 -16.31 -15.34
C GLN A 85 -13.81 -16.99 -16.69
N GLY A 86 -12.84 -17.92 -16.74
CA GLY A 86 -12.52 -18.72 -17.92
C GLY A 86 -11.62 -18.02 -18.95
N PHE A 87 -10.98 -16.90 -18.60
CA PHE A 87 -9.99 -16.25 -19.48
C PHE A 87 -8.64 -16.96 -19.38
N SER A 88 -7.90 -17.01 -20.49
CA SER A 88 -6.47 -17.31 -20.46
C SER A 88 -5.72 -16.04 -20.06
N VAL A 89 -4.94 -16.08 -18.98
CA VAL A 89 -4.29 -14.90 -18.41
C VAL A 89 -2.80 -15.12 -18.27
N SER A 90 -2.02 -14.09 -18.58
CA SER A 90 -0.57 -14.04 -18.34
C SER A 90 -0.24 -12.83 -17.50
N LEU A 91 0.36 -13.04 -16.33
CA LEU A 91 0.82 -11.97 -15.44
C LEU A 91 2.28 -11.62 -15.73
N ASN A 92 2.51 -10.43 -16.28
CA ASN A 92 3.83 -9.84 -16.48
C ASN A 92 4.22 -9.01 -15.24
N ARG A 93 5.13 -9.57 -14.44
CA ARG A 93 5.58 -8.92 -13.21
C ARG A 93 6.62 -7.85 -13.47
N ASN A 94 6.47 -6.71 -12.81
CA ASN A 94 7.40 -5.60 -12.81
C ASN A 94 7.75 -5.13 -14.23
N ILE A 95 6.74 -4.69 -14.97
CA ILE A 95 6.84 -4.21 -16.37
C ILE A 95 7.71 -2.95 -16.54
N GLY A 96 8.18 -2.36 -15.44
CA GLY A 96 9.10 -1.23 -15.43
C GLY A 96 8.42 0.13 -15.21
N PRO A 97 9.11 1.24 -15.51
CA PRO A 97 8.61 2.59 -15.25
C PRO A 97 7.42 2.94 -16.15
N THR A 98 6.77 4.06 -15.84
CA THR A 98 5.53 4.49 -16.51
C THR A 98 5.67 4.61 -18.03
N ASP A 99 6.79 5.11 -18.56
CA ASP A 99 6.97 5.26 -20.02
C ASP A 99 7.06 3.90 -20.73
N VAL A 100 7.75 2.93 -20.11
CA VAL A 100 7.82 1.55 -20.60
C VAL A 100 6.45 0.90 -20.53
N THR A 101 5.71 1.13 -19.44
CA THR A 101 4.35 0.60 -19.28
C THR A 101 3.40 1.15 -20.33
N ILE A 102 3.41 2.47 -20.58
CA ILE A 102 2.58 3.10 -21.61
C ILE A 102 2.94 2.54 -22.99
N SER A 103 4.22 2.31 -23.26
CA SER A 103 4.67 1.72 -24.51
C SER A 103 4.19 0.27 -24.65
N ALA A 104 4.23 -0.50 -23.57
CA ALA A 104 3.74 -1.88 -23.51
C ALA A 104 2.22 -2.00 -23.74
N LEU A 105 1.45 -1.03 -23.25
CA LEU A 105 0.01 -0.92 -23.53
C LEU A 105 -0.25 -0.57 -25.00
N ARG A 106 0.49 0.40 -25.55
CA ARG A 106 0.34 0.82 -26.94
C ARG A 106 0.70 -0.27 -27.93
N SER A 107 1.70 -1.09 -27.61
CA SER A 107 2.09 -2.23 -28.44
C SER A 107 1.18 -3.45 -28.27
N GLY A 108 0.30 -3.45 -27.27
CA GLY A 108 -0.56 -4.59 -26.93
C GLY A 108 0.16 -5.72 -26.18
N SER A 109 1.44 -5.57 -25.85
CA SER A 109 2.19 -6.55 -25.04
C SER A 109 1.65 -6.70 -23.60
N VAL A 110 0.94 -5.68 -23.11
CA VAL A 110 0.13 -5.71 -21.88
C VAL A 110 -1.25 -5.19 -22.24
N SER A 111 -2.30 -5.90 -21.83
CA SER A 111 -3.70 -5.51 -22.07
C SER A 111 -4.16 -4.45 -21.07
N PHE A 112 -3.78 -4.59 -19.80
CA PHE A 112 -4.04 -3.60 -18.76
C PHE A 112 -3.12 -3.81 -17.55
N TYR A 113 -3.13 -2.85 -16.62
CA TYR A 113 -2.39 -2.93 -15.36
C TYR A 113 -3.03 -2.02 -14.29
N PRO A 114 -2.88 -2.32 -12.99
CA PRO A 114 -3.39 -1.48 -11.90
C PRO A 114 -2.47 -0.27 -11.67
N GLU A 115 -2.88 0.92 -12.13
CA GLU A 115 -2.16 2.17 -11.84
C GLU A 115 -2.49 2.77 -10.48
N SER A 116 -1.46 3.33 -9.86
CA SER A 116 -1.63 4.21 -8.71
C SER A 116 -1.97 5.61 -9.20
N ILE A 117 -3.12 6.13 -8.78
CA ILE A 117 -3.60 7.46 -9.18
C ILE A 117 -2.56 8.54 -8.87
N GLY A 118 -1.85 8.44 -7.73
CA GLY A 118 -0.82 9.42 -7.36
C GLY A 118 0.41 9.40 -8.28
N VAL A 119 0.76 8.24 -8.85
CA VAL A 119 1.83 8.11 -9.85
C VAL A 119 1.36 8.65 -11.19
N TRP A 120 0.15 8.29 -11.60
CA TRP A 120 -0.48 8.78 -12.82
C TRP A 120 -0.58 10.31 -12.84
N ASP A 121 -1.09 10.91 -11.77
CA ASP A 121 -1.22 12.35 -11.62
C ASP A 121 0.10 13.08 -11.86
N ARG A 122 1.19 12.57 -11.26
CA ARG A 122 2.50 13.22 -11.33
C ARG A 122 3.21 13.00 -12.67
N ASN A 123 3.13 11.80 -13.22
CA ASN A 123 3.99 11.37 -14.32
C ASN A 123 3.28 11.42 -15.68
N VAL A 124 1.96 11.36 -15.70
CA VAL A 124 1.17 11.30 -16.94
C VAL A 124 0.25 12.49 -17.08
N ALA A 125 -0.59 12.76 -16.08
CA ALA A 125 -1.59 13.84 -16.16
C ALA A 125 -0.99 15.24 -15.92
N GLY A 126 0.26 15.33 -15.45
CA GLY A 126 0.94 16.61 -15.21
C GLY A 126 0.42 17.38 -13.99
N TYR A 127 -0.39 16.75 -13.13
CA TYR A 127 -0.86 17.33 -11.87
C TYR A 127 0.29 17.46 -10.87
N ARG A 128 0.95 18.61 -10.90
CA ARG A 128 1.95 18.99 -9.89
C ARG A 128 1.25 19.63 -8.71
N ARG A 129 1.06 18.87 -7.62
CA ARG A 129 0.61 19.44 -6.35
C ARG A 129 1.61 20.51 -5.90
N VAL A 130 1.20 21.77 -5.98
CA VAL A 130 1.99 22.87 -5.42
C VAL A 130 1.86 22.77 -3.91
N SER A 131 2.94 22.32 -3.25
CA SER A 131 2.96 22.22 -1.79
C SER A 131 2.74 23.60 -1.16
N VAL A 132 1.65 23.76 -0.42
CA VAL A 132 1.33 24.99 0.35
C VAL A 132 2.52 25.36 1.24
N ALA A 133 3.18 24.38 1.85
CA ALA A 133 4.41 24.58 2.62
C ALA A 133 5.54 25.26 1.82
N ARG A 134 5.68 24.98 0.51
CA ARG A 134 6.70 25.60 -0.35
C ARG A 134 6.31 27.02 -0.72
N LEU A 135 5.02 27.29 -0.92
CA LEU A 135 4.49 28.65 -1.12
C LEU A 135 4.67 29.49 0.14
N SER A 136 4.23 28.98 1.30
CA SER A 136 4.40 29.61 2.61
C SER A 136 5.88 29.82 2.95
N SER A 137 6.75 28.84 2.67
CA SER A 137 8.20 29.01 2.86
C SER A 137 8.79 30.06 1.91
N LYS A 138 8.35 30.13 0.65
CA LYS A 138 8.83 31.15 -0.31
C LYS A 138 8.40 32.55 0.12
N ALA A 139 7.17 32.69 0.61
CA ALA A 139 6.64 33.95 1.15
C ALA A 139 7.27 34.33 2.50
N ALA A 140 7.56 33.37 3.38
CA ALA A 140 8.14 33.60 4.70
C ALA A 140 9.67 33.77 4.68
N ARG A 141 10.35 33.34 3.61
CA ARG A 141 11.81 33.41 3.46
C ARG A 141 12.38 34.82 3.66
N PRO A 142 11.84 35.89 3.06
CA PRO A 142 12.33 37.25 3.29
C PRO A 142 12.16 37.71 4.73
N ALA A 143 11.01 37.44 5.35
CA ALA A 143 10.72 37.78 6.73
C ALA A 143 11.66 37.05 7.70
N TRP A 144 11.85 35.75 7.51
CA TRP A 144 12.80 34.94 8.28
C TRP A 144 14.25 35.44 8.12
N ARG A 145 14.67 35.79 6.89
CA ARG A 145 16.00 36.37 6.64
C ARG A 145 16.17 37.74 7.29
N ALA A 146 15.14 38.57 7.28
CA ALA A 146 15.16 39.88 7.93
C ALA A 146 15.24 39.76 9.45
N TRP A 147 14.47 38.83 10.03
CA TRP A 147 14.53 38.52 11.45
C TRP A 147 15.93 38.05 11.86
N ASN A 148 16.52 37.07 11.16
CA ASN A 148 17.89 36.58 11.42
C ASN A 148 18.96 37.67 11.36
N ARG A 149 18.80 38.69 10.50
CA ARG A 149 19.73 39.83 10.44
C ARG A 149 19.59 40.75 11.65
N ARG A 150 18.35 40.96 12.14
CA ARG A 150 18.07 41.86 13.27
C ARG A 150 18.43 41.23 14.62
N THR A 151 18.12 39.95 14.80
CA THR A 151 18.32 39.27 16.09
C THR A 151 19.73 38.71 16.25
N GLY A 152 20.57 38.84 15.22
CA GLY A 152 21.80 38.06 15.09
C GLY A 152 21.47 36.59 14.82
N SER A 153 22.20 35.97 13.90
CA SER A 153 22.21 34.51 13.86
C SER A 153 22.75 34.02 15.21
N PRO A 154 22.21 32.93 15.79
CA PRO A 154 22.92 32.22 16.85
C PRO A 154 24.27 31.84 16.26
N ARG A 155 25.29 32.67 16.48
CA ARG A 155 26.67 32.32 16.17
C ARG A 155 26.88 31.04 16.95
N ARG A 156 27.09 29.93 16.25
CA ARG A 156 27.62 28.70 16.85
C ARG A 156 28.81 29.15 17.70
N HIS A 157 28.67 29.12 19.02
CA HIS A 157 29.76 29.31 19.96
C HIS A 157 30.65 28.07 19.88
N SER A 158 31.37 27.92 18.78
CA SER A 158 32.46 26.96 18.62
C SER A 158 33.75 27.75 18.55
N SER A 159 34.29 28.11 19.72
CA SER A 159 35.72 28.33 20.01
C SER A 159 35.87 29.28 21.19
N ARG A 160 35.95 28.70 22.39
CA ARG A 160 36.79 29.13 23.53
C ARG A 160 36.58 28.18 24.71
N PHE A 161 36.66 26.87 24.45
CA PHE A 161 37.13 25.96 25.49
C PHE A 161 38.65 26.08 25.45
N ARG A 162 39.17 26.98 26.28
CA ARG A 162 40.59 27.19 26.51
C ARG A 162 41.11 25.90 27.13
N SER A 163 41.74 25.05 26.33
CA SER A 163 42.45 23.87 26.83
C SER A 163 43.65 24.37 27.64
N ALA A 164 43.48 24.45 28.96
CA ALA A 164 44.59 24.46 29.89
C ALA A 164 45.22 23.06 29.84
N SER A 165 46.16 22.86 28.91
CA SER A 165 47.07 21.72 28.97
C SER A 165 48.29 22.15 29.78
N SER A 166 48.40 21.50 30.93
CA SER A 166 49.45 21.60 31.93
C SER A 166 50.86 21.56 31.33
N THR A 167 51.65 22.57 31.68
CA THR A 167 53.12 22.53 31.64
C THR A 167 53.59 21.33 32.48
N ARG A 168 54.25 20.36 31.84
CA ARG A 168 55.02 19.32 32.53
C ARG A 168 56.49 19.50 32.16
N PRO A 169 57.39 19.77 33.11
CA PRO A 169 58.80 19.99 32.81
C PRO A 169 59.50 18.66 32.48
N SER A 170 60.23 18.66 31.37
CA SER A 170 61.11 17.58 30.92
C SER A 170 62.43 17.63 31.71
N THR A 171 62.59 16.75 32.68
CA THR A 171 63.89 16.48 33.31
C THR A 171 64.59 15.37 32.53
N ARG A 172 65.44 15.77 31.57
CA ARG A 172 66.31 14.87 30.81
C ARG A 172 67.63 14.70 31.57
N GLY A 173 67.82 13.53 32.19
CA GLY A 173 69.07 13.16 32.87
C GLY A 173 70.15 12.64 31.92
N ARG A 174 71.30 13.35 31.90
CA ARG A 174 72.71 12.91 31.86
C ARG A 174 73.03 11.49 31.30
N SER A 175 73.74 11.39 30.16
CA SER A 175 75.22 11.24 29.98
C SER A 175 75.73 9.79 30.16
N LYS A 176 76.63 9.17 29.36
CA LYS A 176 77.79 9.60 28.54
C LYS A 176 78.27 8.37 27.67
N PRO A 177 79.45 8.34 26.96
CA PRO A 177 79.58 7.92 25.55
C PRO A 177 80.64 6.78 25.34
N PRO A 178 81.52 6.79 24.32
CA PRO A 178 81.46 5.96 23.10
C PRO A 178 82.59 4.89 23.02
N THR A 179 82.46 3.97 22.05
CA THR A 179 83.57 3.37 21.29
C THR A 179 83.07 3.02 19.90
#